data_AF-A0A937K0B5-F1
#
_entry.id   AF-A0A937K0B5-F1
#
_cell.length_a   1.000
_cell.length_b   1.000
_cell.length_c   1.000
_cell.angle_alpha   90.00
_cell.angle_beta   90.00
_cell.angle_gamma   90.00
#
_symmetry.space_group_name_H-M   'P 1'
#
loop_
_entity.id
_entity.type
_entity.pdbx_description
1 polymer ?
#
loop_
_entity_poly.entity_id
_entity_poly.type
_entity_poly.pdbx_seq_one_letter_code
_entity_poly.pdbx_strand_id
1 'polypeptide(L)'
;MDKTLWNKILSFDLDAPLSEYGFSTRLAKENAWTQNFTRLAILEYKKFMYLAGTAGAMVSPSEIVDLVWHQHLIFSDSYEQFCEVIGSNIKHIPSTHNKKEKEKFLSARNQTFKLYKETFGEPPAVIWKYPDMYAPMGLKEASMRPNTRLYIMVLFIVAMMIPTAAALRPVYLSINNPLFLMVFVGAGVFLIIILHMFNQHRVRAILERGETNFFIRNLTAAELIFVNSGRLEKVIDSYVNKLMRREVIEVVDGDRLRVKKSNKSVDAQEFAALQIIENEETTSYYRLSTLLYSKPSIVNIPYVLMKFRNFFNQSKDYGRLVTINCVAITMLMLFGIGRLINGMGDGKPVLFLVLLLLAFIILCFNVFNKMQQLVLKQVPSLYDKEEVLRQHPGDPEWEYCFLGAAVISSALVPLVEQTDYLNPRSTSWFSGGRSREESSCGSDIGSSCGSNCGSGCGSSCSSGCGGGGGCGGCGGS
;
A
#
# COMPACT_ATOMS: atom_id res chain seq x y z
N MET A 1 12.18 31.95 15.84
CA MET A 1 12.82 31.14 14.78
C MET A 1 13.77 32.02 13.98
N ASP A 2 15.04 31.62 13.84
CA ASP A 2 15.95 32.23 12.87
C ASP A 2 15.54 31.80 11.46
N LYS A 3 14.99 32.75 10.70
CA LYS A 3 14.49 32.50 9.34
C LYS A 3 15.61 32.18 8.36
N THR A 4 16.82 32.71 8.57
CA THR A 4 17.94 32.51 7.65
C THR A 4 18.47 31.09 7.73
N LEU A 5 18.70 30.60 8.95
CA LEU A 5 19.07 29.21 9.21
C LEU A 5 17.99 28.25 8.74
N TRP A 6 16.72 28.52 9.07
CA TRP A 6 15.61 27.68 8.64
C TRP A 6 15.52 27.58 7.11
N ASN A 7 15.67 28.69 6.38
CA ASN A 7 15.64 28.66 4.92
C ASN A 7 16.78 27.84 4.33
N LYS A 8 17.99 27.91 4.90
CA LYS A 8 19.13 27.07 4.48
C LYS A 8 18.81 25.59 4.68
N ILE A 9 18.32 25.21 5.87
CA ILE A 9 17.91 23.84 6.20
C ILE A 9 16.79 23.34 5.28
N LEU A 10 15.78 24.19 5.03
CA LEU A 10 14.66 23.86 4.16
C LEU A 10 15.14 23.61 2.72
N SER A 11 16.07 24.44 2.23
CA SER A 11 16.65 24.34 0.88
C SER A 11 17.66 23.21 0.68
N PHE A 12 18.18 22.61 1.76
CA PHE A 12 19.14 21.51 1.67
C PHE A 12 18.49 20.31 0.97
N ASP A 13 19.07 19.87 -0.14
CA ASP A 13 18.55 18.76 -0.93
C ASP A 13 19.20 17.45 -0.49
N LEU A 14 18.42 16.57 0.16
CA LEU A 14 18.89 15.27 0.63
C LEU A 14 19.07 14.27 -0.51
N ASP A 15 18.49 14.55 -1.69
CA ASP A 15 18.61 13.70 -2.86
C ASP A 15 19.74 14.17 -3.79
N ALA A 16 20.53 15.20 -3.43
CA ALA A 16 21.65 15.67 -4.24
C ALA A 16 22.94 14.84 -4.01
N PRO A 17 23.66 14.41 -5.08
CA PRO A 17 23.26 14.47 -6.48
C PRO A 17 22.11 13.50 -6.80
N LEU A 18 21.18 13.97 -7.64
CA LEU A 18 19.98 13.21 -7.97
C LEU A 18 20.35 11.84 -8.54
N SER A 19 19.74 10.79 -8.00
CA SER A 19 20.00 9.41 -8.41
C SER A 19 18.72 8.59 -8.41
N GLU A 20 18.70 7.53 -9.24
CA GLU A 20 17.54 6.63 -9.35
C GLU A 20 17.21 5.93 -8.01
N TYR A 21 18.20 5.79 -7.13
CA TYR A 21 18.06 5.21 -5.79
C TYR A 21 18.63 6.13 -4.71
N GLY A 22 18.24 7.41 -4.77
CA GLY A 22 18.61 8.43 -3.80
C GLY A 22 17.99 8.25 -2.42
N PHE A 23 18.24 9.23 -1.55
CA PHE A 23 17.80 9.23 -0.15
C PHE A 23 16.30 8.95 0.00
N SER A 24 15.46 9.74 -0.69
CA SER A 24 14.00 9.64 -0.60
C SER A 24 13.46 8.33 -1.16
N THR A 25 13.99 7.87 -2.30
CA THR A 25 13.58 6.61 -2.93
C THR A 25 13.89 5.41 -2.05
N ARG A 26 15.07 5.41 -1.42
CA ARG A 26 15.49 4.36 -0.49
C ARG A 26 14.67 4.38 0.79
N LEU A 27 14.48 5.56 1.39
CA LEU A 27 13.67 5.76 2.59
C LEU A 27 12.24 5.25 2.40
N ALA A 28 11.60 5.61 1.27
CA ALA A 28 10.26 5.15 0.93
C ALA A 28 10.18 3.63 0.74
N LYS A 29 11.18 3.02 0.10
CA LYS A 29 11.21 1.57 -0.15
C LYS A 29 11.38 0.76 1.13
N GLU A 30 12.35 1.11 1.97
CA GLU A 30 12.67 0.34 3.18
C GLU A 30 11.51 0.37 4.18
N ASN A 31 10.85 1.52 4.30
CA ASN A 31 9.72 1.70 5.22
C ASN A 31 8.34 1.43 4.59
N ALA A 32 8.30 1.21 3.27
CA ALA A 32 7.08 1.12 2.47
C ALA A 32 6.14 2.31 2.71
N TRP A 33 6.67 3.51 2.55
CA TRP A 33 5.95 4.76 2.67
C TRP A 33 5.48 5.27 1.32
N THR A 34 4.32 5.92 1.31
CA THR A 34 3.85 6.67 0.14
C THR A 34 4.73 7.89 -0.11
N GLN A 35 4.71 8.41 -1.34
CA GLN A 35 5.58 9.52 -1.72
C GLN A 35 5.33 10.77 -0.88
N ASN A 36 4.06 11.17 -0.72
CA ASN A 36 3.71 12.34 0.09
C ASN A 36 3.99 12.14 1.58
N PHE A 37 3.80 10.93 2.11
CA PHE A 37 4.18 10.62 3.49
C PHE A 37 5.70 10.74 3.69
N THR A 38 6.49 10.24 2.72
CA THR A 38 7.95 10.37 2.72
C THR A 38 8.39 11.83 2.70
N ARG A 39 7.83 12.64 1.80
CA ARG A 39 8.10 14.09 1.72
C ARG A 39 7.76 14.81 3.03
N LEU A 40 6.63 14.46 3.64
CA LEU A 40 6.21 15.01 4.93
C LEU A 40 7.18 14.60 6.06
N ALA A 41 7.56 13.33 6.14
CA ALA A 41 8.51 12.83 7.14
C ALA A 41 9.88 13.53 7.03
N ILE A 42 10.37 13.76 5.80
CA ILE A 42 11.60 14.51 5.54
C ILE A 42 11.49 15.97 6.00
N LEU A 43 10.35 16.63 5.73
CA LEU A 43 10.12 17.99 6.20
C LEU A 43 10.13 18.07 7.73
N GLU A 44 9.46 17.13 8.40
CA GLU A 44 9.43 17.06 9.87
C GLU A 44 10.81 16.73 10.46
N TYR A 45 11.62 15.91 9.77
CA TYR A 45 13.02 15.68 10.11
C TYR A 45 13.86 16.97 10.02
N LYS A 46 13.70 17.77 8.96
CA LYS A 46 14.37 19.07 8.85
C LYS A 46 14.01 20.01 9.99
N LYS A 47 12.73 20.05 10.40
CA LYS A 47 12.28 20.82 11.57
C LYS A 47 12.90 20.31 12.86
N PHE A 48 12.94 19.00 13.06
CA PHE A 48 13.61 18.39 14.22
C PHE A 48 15.10 18.77 14.28
N MET A 49 15.80 18.72 13.15
CA MET A 49 17.22 19.08 13.07
C MET A 49 17.47 20.55 13.35
N TYR A 50 16.57 21.44 12.92
CA TYR A 50 16.60 22.85 13.34
C TYR A 50 16.49 22.99 14.87
N LEU A 51 15.58 22.25 15.51
CA LEU A 51 15.43 22.28 16.98
C LEU A 51 16.69 21.71 17.66
N ALA A 52 17.23 20.61 17.15
CA ALA A 52 18.44 19.99 17.68
C ALA A 52 19.66 20.92 17.61
N GLY A 53 19.77 21.74 16.57
CA GLY A 53 20.84 22.74 16.44
C GLY A 53 20.65 24.01 17.28
N THR A 54 19.41 24.34 17.68
CA THR A 54 19.11 25.67 18.28
C THR A 54 18.61 25.63 19.74
N ALA A 55 18.11 24.49 20.22
CA ALA A 55 17.45 24.39 21.53
C ALA A 55 18.40 24.52 22.73
N GLY A 56 19.71 24.35 22.54
CA GLY A 56 20.71 24.35 23.63
C GLY A 56 20.51 23.23 24.67
N ALA A 57 19.61 22.28 24.40
CA ALA A 57 19.21 21.19 25.29
C ALA A 57 18.90 19.93 24.47
N MET A 58 18.83 18.78 25.16
CA MET A 58 18.53 17.51 24.52
C MET A 58 17.09 17.48 23.97
N VAL A 59 16.97 17.13 22.70
CA VAL A 59 15.69 16.86 22.03
C VAL A 59 15.61 15.38 21.64
N SER A 60 14.38 14.88 21.46
CA SER A 60 14.10 13.48 21.12
C SER A 60 13.10 13.46 19.94
N PRO A 61 13.44 12.76 18.84
CA PRO A 61 12.57 12.66 17.67
C PRO A 61 11.34 11.78 17.95
N SER A 62 10.33 11.84 17.08
CA SER A 62 9.32 10.77 16.99
C SER A 62 9.90 9.56 16.28
N GLU A 63 9.27 8.39 16.39
CA GLU A 63 9.74 7.15 15.74
C GLU A 63 9.90 7.32 14.21
N ILE A 64 8.97 8.03 13.55
CA ILE A 64 9.05 8.29 12.11
C ILE A 64 10.21 9.23 11.78
N VAL A 65 10.40 10.31 12.54
CA VAL A 65 11.52 11.25 12.34
C VAL A 65 12.86 10.56 12.60
N ASP A 66 12.90 9.68 13.58
CA ASP A 66 14.07 8.89 13.94
C ASP A 66 14.48 7.92 12.82
N LEU A 67 13.52 7.30 12.12
CA LEU A 67 13.79 6.50 10.92
C LEU A 67 14.45 7.33 9.80
N VAL A 68 14.00 8.58 9.59
CA VAL A 68 14.63 9.49 8.60
C VAL A 68 16.04 9.87 9.05
N TRP A 69 16.24 10.14 10.33
CA TRP A 69 17.56 10.49 10.85
C TRP A 69 18.55 9.34 10.74
N HIS A 70 18.15 8.12 11.12
CA HIS A 70 18.95 6.92 10.95
C HIS A 70 19.36 6.69 9.49
N GLN A 71 18.41 6.89 8.55
CA GLN A 71 18.73 6.82 7.14
C GLN A 71 19.79 7.87 6.76
N HIS A 72 19.67 9.12 7.25
CA HIS A 72 20.61 10.18 6.89
C HIS A 72 22.01 9.93 7.44
N LEU A 73 22.13 9.34 8.64
CA LEU A 73 23.42 8.92 9.19
C LEU A 73 24.17 7.91 8.31
N ILE A 74 23.46 7.12 7.50
CA ILE A 74 24.07 6.21 6.51
C ILE A 74 24.67 6.98 5.32
N PHE A 75 24.09 8.13 4.97
CA PHE A 75 24.61 9.04 3.95
C PHE A 75 25.58 10.04 4.60
N SER A 76 26.71 9.53 5.10
CA SER A 76 27.67 10.25 5.96
C SER A 76 28.05 11.62 5.43
N ASP A 77 28.38 11.71 4.14
CA ASP A 77 28.87 12.96 3.52
C ASP A 77 27.76 14.02 3.46
N SER A 78 26.54 13.61 3.09
CA SER A 78 25.35 14.47 3.12
C SER A 78 25.02 14.91 4.55
N TYR A 79 25.16 14.00 5.51
CA TYR A 79 24.89 14.30 6.92
C TYR A 79 25.87 15.32 7.51
N GLU A 80 27.16 15.18 7.19
CA GLU A 80 28.19 16.12 7.58
C GLU A 80 27.93 17.51 6.99
N GLN A 81 27.68 17.60 5.69
CA GLN A 81 27.30 18.85 5.02
C GLN A 81 26.05 19.48 5.64
N PHE A 82 25.04 18.68 5.99
CA PHE A 82 23.84 19.18 6.62
C PHE A 82 24.11 19.72 8.04
N CYS A 83 24.99 19.08 8.80
CA CYS A 83 25.44 19.58 10.11
C CYS A 83 26.24 20.89 9.98
N GLU A 84 27.06 21.04 8.93
CA GLU A 84 27.74 22.30 8.61
C GLU A 84 26.74 23.42 8.31
N VAL A 85 25.68 23.14 7.55
CA VAL A 85 24.59 24.10 7.29
C VAL A 85 23.91 24.54 8.59
N ILE A 86 23.69 23.59 9.50
CA ILE A 86 23.09 23.85 10.82
C ILE A 86 24.05 24.65 11.72
N GLY A 87 25.36 24.52 11.50
CA GLY A 87 26.41 25.10 12.34
C GLY A 87 26.61 24.35 13.66
N SER A 88 26.20 23.07 13.73
CA SER A 88 26.34 22.24 14.92
C SER A 88 26.45 20.76 14.56
N ASN A 89 27.38 20.06 15.21
CA ASN A 89 27.52 18.61 15.06
C ASN A 89 26.53 17.89 15.98
N ILE A 90 25.42 17.44 15.40
CA ILE A 90 24.35 16.77 16.13
C ILE A 90 24.73 15.29 16.29
N LYS A 91 24.94 14.85 17.54
CA LYS A 91 25.30 13.46 17.85
C LYS A 91 24.06 12.63 18.16
N HIS A 92 23.94 11.49 17.49
CA HIS A 92 22.92 10.49 17.81
C HIS A 92 23.31 9.70 19.06
N ILE A 93 22.43 9.61 20.04
CA ILE A 93 22.63 8.86 21.29
C ILE A 93 21.59 7.73 21.32
N PRO A 94 22.00 6.46 21.12
CA PRO A 94 21.07 5.34 21.18
C PRO A 94 20.40 5.23 22.56
N SER A 95 19.11 4.91 22.58
CA SER A 95 18.43 4.59 23.83
C SER A 95 18.92 3.25 24.38
N THR A 96 19.39 3.18 25.62
CA THR A 96 19.65 1.89 26.27
C THR A 96 18.41 1.42 27.04
N HIS A 97 18.30 0.11 27.32
CA HIS A 97 17.16 -0.47 28.05
C HIS A 97 17.12 -0.12 29.56
N ASN A 98 17.88 0.88 30.01
CA ASN A 98 17.93 1.28 31.41
C ASN A 98 16.69 2.10 31.81
N LYS A 99 16.02 1.72 32.91
CA LYS A 99 14.82 2.41 33.41
C LYS A 99 15.05 3.90 33.69
N LYS A 100 16.25 4.29 34.15
CA LYS A 100 16.59 5.72 34.39
C LYS A 100 16.68 6.55 33.12
N GLU A 101 17.06 5.93 31.99
CA GLU A 101 17.12 6.63 30.71
C GLU A 101 15.72 6.83 30.11
N LYS A 102 14.78 5.92 30.40
CA LYS A 102 13.40 6.04 29.95
C LYS A 102 12.75 7.35 30.40
N GLU A 103 12.94 7.75 31.65
CA GLU A 103 12.42 9.02 32.17
C GLU A 103 13.09 10.23 31.48
N LYS A 104 14.40 10.16 31.25
CA LYS A 104 15.16 11.18 30.51
C LYS A 104 14.64 11.36 29.08
N PHE A 105 14.43 10.26 28.35
CA PHE A 105 13.90 10.30 26.98
C PHE A 105 12.44 10.78 26.93
N LEU A 106 11.61 10.41 27.90
CA LEU A 106 10.24 10.94 28.01
C LEU A 106 10.23 12.45 28.27
N SER A 107 11.11 12.93 29.15
CA SER A 107 11.27 14.37 29.41
C SER A 107 11.75 15.12 28.15
N ALA A 108 12.77 14.59 27.47
CA ALA A 108 13.28 15.15 26.22
C ALA A 108 12.23 15.17 25.11
N ARG A 109 11.38 14.13 25.00
CA ARG A 109 10.26 14.10 24.05
C ARG A 109 9.26 15.20 24.36
N ASN A 110 8.81 15.34 25.61
CA ASN A 110 7.88 16.40 26.01
C ASN A 110 8.46 17.80 25.75
N GLN A 111 9.74 18.00 26.04
CA GLN A 111 10.44 19.25 25.74
C GLN A 111 10.50 19.51 24.22
N THR A 112 10.76 18.48 23.41
CA THR A 112 10.79 18.60 21.95
C THR A 112 9.43 19.02 21.41
N PHE A 113 8.34 18.42 21.89
CA PHE A 113 6.98 18.81 21.51
C PHE A 113 6.68 20.28 21.87
N LYS A 114 7.10 20.72 23.06
CA LYS A 114 6.93 22.11 23.49
C LYS A 114 7.69 23.07 22.57
N LEU A 115 8.98 22.82 22.34
CA LEU A 115 9.83 23.63 21.46
C LEU A 115 9.34 23.64 20.02
N TYR A 116 8.89 22.49 19.52
CA TYR A 116 8.28 22.37 18.20
C TYR A 116 7.04 23.27 18.12
N LYS A 117 6.13 23.18 19.09
CA LYS A 117 4.89 23.97 19.11
C LYS A 117 5.16 25.48 19.17
N GLU A 118 6.14 25.89 19.95
CA GLU A 118 6.58 27.29 20.04
C GLU A 118 7.23 27.81 18.74
N THR A 119 7.90 26.93 17.98
CA THR A 119 8.68 27.33 16.79
C THR A 119 7.88 27.21 15.48
N PHE A 120 7.13 26.12 15.31
CA PHE A 120 6.48 25.72 14.06
C PHE A 120 4.97 25.53 14.16
N GLY A 121 4.38 25.65 15.36
CA GLY A 121 2.96 25.39 15.61
C GLY A 121 2.66 23.91 15.83
N GLU A 122 1.41 23.49 15.62
CA GLU A 122 1.00 22.12 15.93
C GLU A 122 1.71 21.08 15.03
N PRO A 123 2.36 20.05 15.62
CA PRO A 123 2.99 19.00 14.85
C PRO A 123 1.95 18.09 14.16
N PRO A 124 2.19 17.64 12.92
CA PRO A 124 1.29 16.69 12.27
C PRO A 124 1.25 15.36 13.04
N ALA A 125 0.07 15.00 13.52
CA ALA A 125 -0.13 13.79 14.34
C ALA A 125 0.39 12.52 13.64
N VAL A 126 0.19 12.41 12.32
CA VAL A 126 0.64 11.26 11.52
C VAL A 126 2.15 11.00 11.57
N ILE A 127 2.98 12.01 11.86
CA ILE A 127 4.44 11.87 12.00
C ILE A 127 4.87 11.81 13.47
N TRP A 128 4.23 12.59 14.34
CA TRP A 128 4.72 12.81 15.71
C TRP A 128 4.04 11.95 16.78
N LYS A 129 2.80 11.51 16.55
CA LYS A 129 1.99 10.75 17.52
C LYS A 129 2.07 9.23 17.30
N TYR A 130 2.18 8.80 16.05
CA TYR A 130 2.10 7.39 15.67
C TYR A 130 3.49 6.76 15.42
N PRO A 131 3.64 5.45 15.68
CA PRO A 131 4.90 4.74 15.45
C PRO A 131 5.18 4.51 13.95
N ASP A 132 4.12 4.36 13.16
CA ASP A 132 4.20 4.04 11.73
C ASP A 132 3.06 4.68 10.93
N MET A 133 3.15 4.59 9.59
CA MET A 133 2.19 5.15 8.64
C MET A 133 0.78 4.53 8.74
N TYR A 134 0.66 3.28 9.21
CA TYR A 134 -0.59 2.52 9.25
C TYR A 134 -1.36 2.67 10.57
N ALA A 135 -0.66 2.93 11.67
CA ALA A 135 -1.20 3.06 13.01
C ALA A 135 -2.37 4.07 13.16
N PRO A 136 -2.44 5.20 12.42
CA PRO A 136 -3.60 6.09 12.46
C PRO A 136 -4.93 5.42 12.09
N MET A 137 -4.94 4.30 11.36
CA MET A 137 -6.18 3.57 11.07
C MET A 137 -6.77 2.83 12.27
N GLY A 138 -5.96 2.57 13.31
CA GLY A 138 -6.38 1.78 14.46
C GLY A 138 -6.75 0.32 14.13
N LEU A 139 -6.28 -0.20 12.99
CA LEU A 139 -6.50 -1.60 12.61
C LEU A 139 -5.66 -2.51 13.51
N LYS A 140 -6.34 -3.38 14.24
CA LYS A 140 -5.67 -4.41 15.05
C LYS A 140 -5.38 -5.63 14.18
N GLU A 141 -4.20 -6.22 14.35
CA GLU A 141 -3.84 -7.47 13.69
C GLU A 141 -4.78 -8.61 14.10
N ALA A 142 -5.20 -9.41 13.13
CA ALA A 142 -6.03 -10.57 13.42
C ALA A 142 -5.21 -11.70 14.05
N SER A 143 -5.77 -12.33 15.09
CA SER A 143 -5.13 -13.48 15.75
C SER A 143 -5.04 -14.73 14.88
N MET A 144 -5.90 -14.83 13.86
CA MET A 144 -5.99 -16.01 12.99
C MET A 144 -5.67 -15.66 11.55
N ARG A 145 -4.79 -16.46 10.93
CA ARG A 145 -4.48 -16.35 9.50
C ARG A 145 -5.74 -16.62 8.65
N PRO A 146 -5.90 -15.97 7.48
CA PRO A 146 -7.06 -16.17 6.61
C PRO A 146 -7.29 -17.64 6.21
N ASN A 147 -6.21 -18.37 5.89
CA ASN A 147 -6.30 -19.77 5.44
C ASN A 147 -6.84 -20.70 6.53
N THR A 148 -6.44 -20.50 7.79
CA THR A 148 -6.94 -21.28 8.93
C THR A 148 -8.47 -21.18 9.06
N ARG A 149 -9.03 -20.00 8.80
CA ARG A 149 -10.48 -19.79 8.86
C ARG A 149 -11.22 -20.54 7.75
N LEU A 150 -10.63 -20.55 6.55
CA LEU A 150 -11.17 -21.30 5.43
C LEU A 150 -11.18 -22.82 5.72
N TYR A 151 -10.10 -23.35 6.32
CA TYR A 151 -10.06 -24.76 6.74
C TYR A 151 -11.12 -25.10 7.80
N ILE A 152 -11.28 -24.26 8.83
CA ILE A 152 -12.32 -24.46 9.86
C ILE A 152 -13.72 -24.45 9.22
N MET A 153 -13.96 -23.56 8.26
CA MET A 153 -15.23 -23.49 7.55
C MET A 153 -15.50 -24.75 6.72
N VAL A 154 -14.51 -25.26 5.98
CA VAL A 154 -14.65 -26.50 5.22
C VAL A 154 -14.95 -27.68 6.14
N LEU A 155 -14.25 -27.77 7.28
CA LEU A 155 -14.51 -28.80 8.29
C LEU A 155 -15.94 -28.70 8.83
N PHE A 156 -16.43 -27.48 9.07
CA PHE A 156 -17.81 -27.23 9.51
C PHE A 156 -18.84 -27.66 8.45
N ILE A 157 -18.61 -27.35 7.17
CA ILE A 157 -19.48 -27.80 6.07
C ILE A 157 -19.57 -29.33 6.06
N VAL A 158 -18.43 -30.01 6.15
CA VAL A 158 -18.38 -31.49 6.16
C VAL A 158 -19.09 -32.06 7.40
N ALA A 159 -18.92 -31.46 8.57
CA ALA A 159 -19.58 -31.92 9.79
C ALA A 159 -21.10 -31.72 9.77
N MET A 160 -21.59 -30.64 9.16
CA MET A 160 -23.01 -30.26 9.17
C MET A 160 -23.80 -30.79 7.96
N MET A 161 -23.15 -31.33 6.93
CA MET A 161 -23.85 -31.76 5.71
C MET A 161 -24.94 -32.83 5.95
N ILE A 162 -24.67 -33.83 6.80
CA ILE A 162 -25.62 -34.92 7.10
C ILE A 162 -26.76 -34.42 8.01
N PRO A 163 -26.49 -33.75 9.15
CA PRO A 163 -27.55 -33.19 10.00
C PRO A 163 -28.50 -32.25 9.24
N THR A 164 -27.95 -31.34 8.42
CA THR A 164 -28.76 -30.39 7.65
C THR A 164 -29.57 -31.08 6.56
N ALA A 165 -29.02 -32.11 5.89
CA ALA A 165 -29.76 -32.90 4.91
C ALA A 165 -30.96 -33.65 5.52
N ALA A 166 -30.79 -34.20 6.72
CA ALA A 166 -31.86 -34.89 7.45
C ALA A 166 -32.94 -33.90 7.93
N ALA A 167 -32.54 -32.77 8.51
CA ALA A 167 -33.46 -31.76 9.03
C ALA A 167 -34.31 -31.09 7.93
N LEU A 168 -33.74 -30.87 6.74
CA LEU A 168 -34.42 -30.22 5.61
C LEU A 168 -35.16 -31.19 4.68
N ARG A 169 -35.10 -32.51 4.95
CA ARG A 169 -35.82 -33.53 4.19
C ARG A 169 -37.31 -33.22 3.94
N PRO A 170 -38.13 -32.80 4.93
CA PRO A 170 -39.55 -32.50 4.68
C PRO A 170 -39.73 -31.33 3.71
N VAL A 171 -38.85 -30.32 3.75
CA VAL A 171 -38.87 -29.17 2.83
C VAL A 171 -38.44 -29.58 1.43
N TYR A 172 -37.50 -30.52 1.31
CA TYR A 172 -37.10 -31.03 0.00
C TYR A 172 -38.22 -31.84 -0.67
N LEU A 173 -38.99 -32.61 0.08
CA LEU A 173 -40.08 -33.40 -0.50
C LEU A 173 -41.24 -32.54 -1.04
N SER A 174 -41.43 -31.33 -0.52
CA SER A 174 -42.49 -30.41 -0.98
C SER A 174 -42.13 -29.57 -2.21
N ILE A 175 -40.84 -29.49 -2.58
CA ILE A 175 -40.35 -28.63 -3.68
C ILE A 175 -40.04 -29.47 -4.93
N ASN A 176 -40.67 -29.12 -6.04
CA ASN A 176 -40.39 -29.70 -7.37
C ASN A 176 -38.96 -29.37 -7.85
N ASN A 177 -38.34 -30.33 -8.56
CA ASN A 177 -36.95 -30.21 -9.02
C ASN A 177 -36.64 -28.96 -9.87
N PRO A 178 -37.45 -28.57 -10.87
CA PRO A 178 -37.17 -27.38 -11.69
C PRO A 178 -37.24 -26.08 -10.88
N LEU A 179 -38.22 -25.98 -9.99
CA LEU A 179 -38.40 -24.82 -9.11
C LEU A 179 -37.23 -24.69 -8.14
N PHE A 180 -36.74 -25.80 -7.58
CA PHE A 180 -35.57 -25.79 -6.70
C PHE A 180 -34.34 -25.18 -7.40
N LEU A 181 -34.04 -25.61 -8.63
CA LEU A 181 -32.87 -25.12 -9.36
C LEU A 181 -32.97 -23.62 -9.65
N MET A 182 -34.13 -23.13 -10.11
CA MET A 182 -34.33 -21.70 -10.37
C MET A 182 -34.19 -20.87 -9.10
N VAL A 183 -34.81 -21.30 -8.00
CA VAL A 183 -34.74 -20.60 -6.71
C VAL A 183 -33.31 -20.61 -6.17
N PHE A 184 -32.59 -21.74 -6.29
CA PHE A 184 -31.20 -21.83 -5.84
C PHE A 184 -30.26 -20.89 -6.62
N VAL A 185 -30.39 -20.85 -7.95
CA VAL A 185 -29.61 -19.93 -8.79
C VAL A 185 -29.94 -18.48 -8.48
N GLY A 186 -31.23 -18.14 -8.38
CA GLY A 186 -31.69 -16.80 -8.03
C GLY A 186 -31.16 -16.37 -6.66
N ALA A 187 -31.27 -17.23 -5.65
CA ALA A 187 -30.74 -16.98 -4.31
C ALA A 187 -29.20 -16.82 -4.32
N GLY A 188 -28.48 -17.61 -5.11
CA GLY A 188 -27.03 -17.50 -5.25
C GLY A 188 -26.58 -16.19 -5.89
N VAL A 189 -27.21 -15.78 -6.99
CA VAL A 189 -26.93 -14.50 -7.66
C VAL A 189 -27.27 -13.33 -6.73
N PHE A 190 -28.44 -13.37 -6.10
CA PHE A 190 -28.89 -12.35 -5.14
C PHE A 190 -27.93 -12.23 -3.95
N LEU A 191 -27.51 -13.36 -3.38
CA LEU A 191 -26.55 -13.39 -2.28
C LEU A 191 -25.22 -12.74 -2.69
N ILE A 192 -24.70 -13.06 -3.89
CA ILE A 192 -23.44 -12.48 -4.38
C ILE A 192 -23.56 -10.97 -4.56
N ILE A 193 -24.67 -10.47 -5.10
CA ILE A 193 -24.92 -9.03 -5.26
C ILE A 193 -24.96 -8.34 -3.90
N ILE A 194 -25.73 -8.88 -2.94
CA ILE A 194 -25.83 -8.32 -1.59
C ILE A 194 -24.47 -8.34 -0.89
N LEU A 195 -23.75 -9.46 -0.92
CA LEU A 195 -22.43 -9.55 -0.32
C LEU A 195 -21.46 -8.57 -0.98
N HIS A 196 -21.53 -8.39 -2.30
CA HIS A 196 -20.71 -7.40 -3.00
C HIS A 196 -20.98 -5.97 -2.51
N MET A 197 -22.26 -5.56 -2.46
CA MET A 197 -22.66 -4.24 -1.96
C MET A 197 -22.28 -4.04 -0.49
N PHE A 198 -22.53 -5.06 0.35
CA PHE A 198 -22.17 -5.05 1.77
C PHE A 198 -20.65 -4.88 1.95
N ASN A 199 -19.85 -5.65 1.20
CA ASN A 199 -18.39 -5.58 1.27
C ASN A 199 -17.87 -4.20 0.85
N GLN A 200 -18.39 -3.62 -0.24
CA GLN A 200 -18.01 -2.28 -0.68
C GLN A 200 -18.31 -1.24 0.40
N HIS A 201 -19.54 -1.26 0.94
CA HIS A 201 -19.96 -0.31 1.95
C HIS A 201 -19.14 -0.43 3.24
N ARG A 202 -18.89 -1.66 3.70
CA ARG A 202 -18.09 -1.91 4.92
C ARG A 202 -16.63 -1.51 4.75
N VAL A 203 -16.00 -1.81 3.61
CA VAL A 203 -14.62 -1.39 3.35
C VAL A 203 -14.52 0.12 3.27
N ARG A 204 -15.46 0.79 2.60
CA ARG A 204 -15.52 2.26 2.56
C ARG A 204 -15.65 2.85 3.95
N ALA A 205 -16.57 2.35 4.77
CA ALA A 205 -16.75 2.83 6.15
C ALA A 205 -15.48 2.64 7.02
N ILE A 206 -14.70 1.58 6.79
CA ILE A 206 -13.41 1.37 7.48
C ILE A 206 -12.38 2.40 7.02
N LEU A 207 -12.30 2.68 5.72
CA LEU A 207 -11.38 3.68 5.17
C LEU A 207 -11.74 5.10 5.62
N GLU A 208 -13.03 5.41 5.75
CA GLU A 208 -13.52 6.72 6.20
C GLU A 208 -13.33 6.95 7.70
N ARG A 209 -13.24 5.89 8.51
CA ARG A 209 -13.04 5.98 9.97
C ARG A 209 -11.66 6.52 10.37
N GLY A 210 -10.67 6.45 9.47
CA GLY A 210 -9.32 6.96 9.75
C GLY A 210 -9.30 8.45 10.07
N GLU A 211 -8.29 8.92 10.82
CA GLU A 211 -8.10 10.35 11.07
C GLU A 211 -8.09 11.16 9.76
N THR A 212 -8.53 12.42 9.80
CA THR A 212 -8.77 13.26 8.62
C THR A 212 -7.54 13.47 7.72
N ASN A 213 -6.32 13.35 8.26
CA ASN A 213 -5.04 13.54 7.56
C ASN A 213 -4.33 12.22 7.21
N PHE A 214 -5.08 11.14 7.04
CA PHE A 214 -4.54 9.82 6.76
C PHE A 214 -3.83 9.70 5.39
N PHE A 215 -2.77 8.90 5.28
CA PHE A 215 -1.93 8.82 4.08
C PHE A 215 -2.70 8.44 2.80
N ILE A 216 -3.77 7.65 2.92
CA ILE A 216 -4.62 7.27 1.77
C ILE A 216 -5.40 8.44 1.20
N ARG A 217 -5.64 9.53 1.96
CA ARG A 217 -6.25 10.78 1.47
C ARG A 217 -5.23 11.76 0.89
N ASN A 218 -3.94 11.45 1.00
CA ASN A 218 -2.84 12.28 0.52
C ASN A 218 -1.91 11.48 -0.39
N LEU A 219 -2.45 10.69 -1.31
CA LEU A 219 -1.68 10.00 -2.34
C LEU A 219 -1.30 10.97 -3.45
N THR A 220 -0.21 10.67 -4.13
CA THR A 220 0.17 11.35 -5.38
C THR A 220 -0.72 10.91 -6.53
N ALA A 221 -0.78 11.73 -7.59
CA ALA A 221 -1.51 11.39 -8.82
C ALA A 221 -1.04 10.04 -9.38
N ALA A 222 0.28 9.79 -9.41
CA ALA A 222 0.87 8.53 -9.87
C ALA A 222 0.42 7.31 -9.04
N GLU A 223 0.40 7.41 -7.71
CA GLU A 223 -0.12 6.36 -6.84
C GLU A 223 -1.62 6.13 -7.09
N LEU A 224 -2.40 7.19 -7.29
CA LEU A 224 -3.84 7.07 -7.56
C LEU A 224 -4.15 6.49 -8.95
N ILE A 225 -3.36 6.84 -9.97
CA ILE A 225 -3.43 6.25 -11.32
C ILE A 225 -3.21 4.74 -11.24
N PHE A 226 -2.20 4.31 -10.47
CA PHE A 226 -1.95 2.89 -10.25
C PHE A 226 -3.12 2.22 -9.53
N VAL A 227 -3.69 2.86 -8.52
CA VAL A 227 -4.87 2.32 -7.80
C VAL A 227 -6.08 2.16 -8.73
N ASN A 228 -6.32 3.11 -9.64
CA ASN A 228 -7.43 3.08 -10.60
C ASN A 228 -7.26 1.98 -11.66
N SER A 229 -6.08 1.92 -12.27
CA SER A 229 -5.81 1.07 -13.43
C SER A 229 -5.30 -0.32 -13.05
N GLY A 230 -4.61 -0.44 -11.91
CA GLY A 230 -3.83 -1.61 -11.53
C GLY A 230 -2.69 -1.92 -12.50
N ARG A 231 -2.25 -0.93 -13.27
CA ARG A 231 -1.29 -1.03 -14.38
C ARG A 231 -0.20 0.02 -14.20
N LEU A 232 1.05 -0.41 -14.28
CA LEU A 232 2.20 0.49 -14.15
C LEU A 232 2.46 1.26 -15.46
N GLU A 233 2.03 0.67 -16.58
CA GLU A 233 1.99 1.26 -17.93
C GLU A 233 1.40 2.66 -17.86
N LYS A 234 0.22 2.78 -17.23
CA LYS A 234 -0.53 4.03 -17.17
C LYS A 234 0.17 5.08 -16.30
N VAL A 235 0.96 4.66 -15.31
CA VAL A 235 1.78 5.57 -14.51
C VAL A 235 2.93 6.12 -15.36
N ILE A 236 3.58 5.27 -16.16
CA ILE A 236 4.64 5.67 -17.10
C ILE A 236 4.06 6.62 -18.17
N ASP A 237 2.90 6.29 -18.74
CA ASP A 237 2.18 7.14 -19.70
C ASP A 237 1.98 8.55 -19.12
N SER A 238 1.60 8.65 -17.84
CA SER A 238 1.41 9.93 -17.14
C SER A 238 2.71 10.74 -17.04
N TYR A 239 3.82 10.10 -16.64
CA TYR A 239 5.11 10.78 -16.50
C TYR A 239 5.65 11.26 -17.86
N VAL A 240 5.56 10.41 -18.89
CA VAL A 240 5.98 10.80 -20.25
C VAL A 240 5.09 11.91 -20.81
N ASN A 241 3.77 11.85 -20.57
CA ASN A 241 2.85 12.92 -20.94
C ASN A 241 3.21 14.26 -20.28
N LYS A 242 3.60 14.24 -19.00
CA LYS A 242 4.06 15.43 -18.27
C LYS A 242 5.34 16.01 -18.87
N LEU A 243 6.31 15.16 -19.21
CA LEU A 243 7.57 15.58 -19.85
C LEU A 243 7.34 16.14 -21.25
N MET A 244 6.42 15.57 -22.03
CA MET A 244 6.04 16.08 -23.35
C MET A 244 5.31 17.42 -23.27
N ARG A 245 4.38 17.60 -22.34
CA ARG A 245 3.67 18.88 -22.12
C ARG A 245 4.60 20.00 -21.67
N ARG A 246 5.69 19.67 -20.97
CA ARG A 246 6.76 20.62 -20.60
C ARG A 246 7.76 20.88 -21.73
N GLU A 247 7.55 20.29 -22.91
CA GLU A 247 8.46 20.36 -24.06
C GLU A 247 9.89 19.90 -23.76
N VAL A 248 10.06 19.01 -22.78
CA VAL A 248 11.36 18.44 -22.42
C VAL A 248 11.73 17.33 -23.40
N ILE A 249 10.73 16.54 -23.81
CA ILE A 249 10.87 15.43 -24.74
C ILE A 249 10.01 15.71 -25.99
N GLU A 250 10.55 15.36 -27.16
CA GLU A 250 9.84 15.40 -28.44
C GLU A 250 9.77 14.00 -29.08
N VAL A 251 8.72 13.78 -29.87
CA VAL A 251 8.57 12.56 -30.68
C VAL A 251 9.25 12.80 -32.03
N VAL A 252 10.25 11.97 -32.34
CA VAL A 252 11.00 11.93 -33.59
C VAL A 252 10.61 10.65 -34.33
N ASP A 253 10.43 10.73 -35.65
CA ASP A 253 10.15 9.57 -36.52
C ASP A 253 8.94 8.71 -36.11
N GLY A 254 7.93 9.31 -35.48
CA GLY A 254 6.64 8.67 -35.19
C GLY A 254 6.62 7.64 -34.03
N ASP A 255 7.75 7.06 -33.62
CA ASP A 255 7.86 6.11 -32.49
C ASP A 255 9.01 6.41 -31.51
N ARG A 256 9.95 7.29 -31.86
CA ARG A 256 11.14 7.54 -31.05
C ARG A 256 11.00 8.81 -30.22
N LEU A 257 11.59 8.81 -29.04
CA LEU A 257 11.64 9.95 -28.14
C LEU A 257 13.07 10.51 -28.09
N ARG A 258 13.18 11.84 -28.08
CA ARG A 258 14.45 12.57 -27.91
C ARG A 258 14.29 13.69 -26.88
N VAL A 259 15.32 13.93 -26.08
CA VAL A 259 15.37 15.09 -25.17
C VAL A 259 15.70 16.35 -25.95
N LYS A 260 14.83 17.36 -25.87
CA LYS A 260 14.97 18.67 -26.52
C LYS A 260 15.67 19.70 -25.63
N LYS A 261 15.42 19.65 -24.32
CA LYS A 261 16.01 20.55 -23.32
C LYS A 261 16.44 19.74 -22.11
N SER A 262 17.74 19.76 -21.78
CA SER A 262 18.22 19.24 -20.49
C SER A 262 17.77 20.21 -19.40
N ASN A 263 16.71 19.84 -18.70
CA ASN A 263 16.21 20.59 -17.54
C ASN A 263 16.57 19.83 -16.27
N LYS A 264 16.75 20.54 -15.15
CA LYS A 264 16.89 19.89 -13.85
C LYS A 264 15.59 19.15 -13.56
N SER A 265 15.62 17.82 -13.63
CA SER A 265 14.53 16.96 -13.20
C SER A 265 14.23 17.22 -11.74
N VAL A 266 12.95 17.36 -11.41
CA VAL A 266 12.50 17.67 -10.04
C VAL A 266 12.24 16.39 -9.24
N ASP A 267 11.86 15.30 -9.92
CA ASP A 267 11.47 14.04 -9.31
C ASP A 267 12.37 12.88 -9.80
N ALA A 268 12.58 11.88 -8.93
CA ALA A 268 13.39 10.70 -9.24
C ALA A 268 12.84 9.86 -10.40
N GLN A 269 11.52 9.90 -10.64
CA GLN A 269 10.86 9.24 -11.77
C GLN A 269 11.15 9.94 -13.09
N GLU A 270 11.07 11.28 -13.10
CA GLU A 270 11.42 12.10 -14.28
C GLU A 270 12.91 11.92 -14.62
N PHE A 271 13.78 11.92 -13.61
CA PHE A 271 15.21 11.70 -13.78
C PHE A 271 15.52 10.34 -14.41
N ALA A 272 14.91 9.26 -13.90
CA ALA A 272 15.11 7.92 -14.46
C ALA A 272 14.67 7.83 -15.93
N ALA A 273 13.56 8.48 -16.29
CA ALA A 273 13.11 8.54 -17.68
C ALA A 273 14.08 9.33 -18.57
N LEU A 274 14.56 10.49 -18.11
CA LEU A 274 15.49 11.32 -18.87
C LEU A 274 16.85 10.66 -19.05
N GLN A 275 17.41 10.04 -18.00
CA GLN A 275 18.68 9.32 -18.10
C GLN A 275 18.64 8.18 -19.15
N ILE A 276 17.53 7.46 -19.25
CA ILE A 276 17.38 6.39 -20.26
C ILE A 276 17.42 6.99 -21.67
N ILE A 277 16.71 8.09 -21.90
CA ILE A 277 16.62 8.72 -23.23
C ILE A 277 17.94 9.41 -23.60
N GLU A 278 18.61 10.08 -22.65
CA GLU A 278 19.89 10.75 -22.88
C GLU A 278 21.00 9.75 -23.23
N ASN A 279 21.02 8.56 -22.60
CA ASN A 279 22.05 7.55 -22.86
C ASN A 279 21.94 6.90 -24.25
N GLU A 280 20.75 6.84 -24.85
CA GLU A 280 20.50 6.15 -26.13
C GLU A 280 20.31 7.12 -27.32
N GLU A 281 20.36 8.45 -27.10
CA GLU A 281 20.07 9.55 -28.06
C GLU A 281 18.65 9.57 -28.66
N THR A 282 18.11 8.40 -29.03
CA THR A 282 16.72 8.17 -29.44
C THR A 282 16.23 6.81 -28.93
N THR A 283 15.15 6.77 -28.16
CA THR A 283 14.59 5.52 -27.61
C THR A 283 13.14 5.34 -28.06
N SER A 284 12.76 4.13 -28.50
CA SER A 284 11.35 3.80 -28.77
C SER A 284 10.53 3.78 -27.46
N TYR A 285 9.28 4.22 -27.51
CA TYR A 285 8.41 4.26 -26.33
C TYR A 285 8.25 2.89 -25.65
N TYR A 286 8.18 1.81 -26.44
CA TYR A 286 8.13 0.44 -25.94
C TYR A 286 9.39 0.06 -25.14
N ARG A 287 10.57 0.49 -25.60
CA ARG A 287 11.85 0.20 -24.92
C ARG A 287 11.96 1.01 -23.64
N LEU A 288 11.61 2.29 -23.68
CA LEU A 288 11.60 3.18 -22.51
C LEU A 288 10.69 2.63 -21.42
N SER A 289 9.45 2.28 -21.77
CA SER A 289 8.51 1.71 -20.81
C SER A 289 9.08 0.43 -20.19
N THR A 290 9.58 -0.50 -21.01
CA THR A 290 10.21 -1.76 -20.56
C THR A 290 11.35 -1.52 -19.56
N LEU A 291 12.23 -0.54 -19.81
CA LEU A 291 13.35 -0.22 -18.92
C LEU A 291 12.89 0.48 -17.62
N LEU A 292 11.83 1.29 -17.68
CA LEU A 292 11.27 1.95 -16.50
C LEU A 292 10.61 0.97 -15.52
N TYR A 293 10.13 -0.20 -15.97
CA TYR A 293 9.57 -1.22 -15.07
C TYR A 293 10.56 -1.77 -14.05
N SER A 294 11.86 -1.75 -14.33
CA SER A 294 12.86 -2.27 -13.41
C SER A 294 13.38 -1.21 -12.44
N LYS A 295 13.01 0.06 -12.64
CA LYS A 295 13.55 1.17 -11.86
C LYS A 295 12.91 1.26 -10.47
N PRO A 296 13.70 1.39 -9.39
CA PRO A 296 13.18 1.44 -8.03
C PRO A 296 12.15 2.54 -7.80
N SER A 297 12.34 3.73 -8.37
CA SER A 297 11.44 4.88 -8.21
C SER A 297 10.02 4.62 -8.71
N ILE A 298 9.86 3.75 -9.72
CA ILE A 298 8.58 3.35 -10.29
C ILE A 298 8.01 2.12 -9.57
N VAL A 299 8.84 1.10 -9.30
CA VAL A 299 8.44 -0.15 -8.63
C VAL A 299 8.03 0.06 -7.17
N ASN A 300 8.50 1.13 -6.53
CA ASN A 300 8.09 1.46 -5.17
C ASN A 300 6.58 1.73 -5.07
N ILE A 301 5.93 2.30 -6.10
CA ILE A 301 4.49 2.61 -6.10
C ILE A 301 3.64 1.35 -5.89
N PRO A 302 3.71 0.30 -6.75
CA PRO A 302 2.97 -0.93 -6.54
C PRO A 302 3.37 -1.63 -5.23
N TYR A 303 4.65 -1.61 -4.87
CA TYR A 303 5.14 -2.24 -3.64
C TYR A 303 4.47 -1.70 -2.38
N VAL A 304 4.43 -0.37 -2.21
CA VAL A 304 3.81 0.30 -1.06
C VAL A 304 2.32 -0.03 -0.97
N LEU A 305 1.60 0.09 -2.10
CA LEU A 305 0.16 -0.13 -2.16
C LEU A 305 -0.22 -1.61 -1.94
N MET A 306 0.61 -2.54 -2.41
CA MET A 306 0.45 -3.97 -2.13
C MET A 306 0.73 -4.30 -0.67
N LYS A 307 1.74 -3.68 -0.05
CA LYS A 307 2.02 -3.85 1.38
C LYS A 307 0.86 -3.32 2.23
N PHE A 308 0.31 -2.16 1.87
CA PHE A 308 -0.91 -1.64 2.48
C PHE A 308 -2.09 -2.60 2.34
N ARG A 309 -2.35 -3.13 1.14
CA ARG A 309 -3.38 -4.15 0.91
C ARG A 309 -3.18 -5.37 1.81
N ASN A 310 -1.95 -5.87 1.91
CA ASN A 310 -1.62 -7.03 2.74
C ASN A 310 -1.83 -6.73 4.23
N PHE A 311 -1.41 -5.55 4.70
CA PHE A 311 -1.66 -5.08 6.07
C PHE A 311 -3.17 -5.02 6.37
N PHE A 312 -3.96 -4.44 5.46
CA PHE A 312 -5.41 -4.38 5.60
C PHE A 312 -6.04 -5.78 5.65
N ASN A 313 -5.59 -6.68 4.79
CA ASN A 313 -6.08 -8.07 4.72
C ASN A 313 -5.70 -8.90 5.96
N GLN A 314 -4.71 -8.47 6.74
CA GLN A 314 -4.33 -9.08 8.01
C GLN A 314 -5.09 -8.49 9.21
N SER A 315 -5.91 -7.46 9.02
CA SER A 315 -6.66 -6.80 10.10
C SER A 315 -7.82 -7.65 10.64
N LYS A 316 -8.20 -7.42 11.91
CA LYS A 316 -9.39 -8.01 12.54
C LYS A 316 -10.67 -7.64 11.80
N ASP A 317 -10.79 -6.41 11.30
CA ASP A 317 -12.00 -5.92 10.65
C ASP A 317 -12.21 -6.55 9.27
N TYR A 318 -11.16 -6.66 8.45
CA TYR A 318 -11.23 -7.47 7.23
C TYR A 318 -11.52 -8.93 7.55
N GLY A 319 -10.89 -9.44 8.61
CA GLY A 319 -11.15 -10.77 9.10
C GLY A 319 -12.62 -11.06 9.44
N ARG A 320 -13.31 -10.12 10.10
CA ARG A 320 -14.75 -10.23 10.39
C ARG A 320 -15.56 -10.21 9.10
N LEU A 321 -15.19 -9.36 8.14
CA LEU A 321 -15.83 -9.29 6.83
C LEU A 321 -15.74 -10.64 6.09
N VAL A 322 -14.54 -11.24 6.05
CA VAL A 322 -14.32 -12.58 5.47
C VAL A 322 -15.23 -13.60 6.15
N THR A 323 -15.29 -13.61 7.49
CA THR A 323 -16.14 -14.56 8.23
C THR A 323 -17.62 -14.42 7.87
N ILE A 324 -18.15 -13.20 7.76
CA ILE A 324 -19.56 -12.98 7.38
C ILE A 324 -19.85 -13.53 5.98
N ASN A 325 -18.99 -13.22 4.99
CA ASN A 325 -19.13 -13.75 3.63
C ASN A 325 -19.08 -15.29 3.62
N CYS A 326 -18.09 -15.85 4.32
CA CYS A 326 -17.90 -17.29 4.45
C CYS A 326 -19.13 -17.99 5.05
N VAL A 327 -19.70 -17.46 6.13
CA VAL A 327 -20.91 -18.02 6.77
C VAL A 327 -22.11 -17.95 5.82
N ALA A 328 -22.32 -16.82 5.15
CA ALA A 328 -23.45 -16.64 4.23
C ALA A 328 -23.36 -17.60 3.02
N ILE A 329 -22.17 -17.75 2.44
CA ILE A 329 -21.91 -18.71 1.36
C ILE A 329 -22.09 -20.15 1.85
N THR A 330 -21.61 -20.46 3.06
CA THR A 330 -21.73 -21.79 3.68
C THR A 330 -23.18 -22.20 3.88
N MET A 331 -24.04 -21.30 4.35
CA MET A 331 -25.47 -21.56 4.52
C MET A 331 -26.14 -21.98 3.20
N LEU A 332 -25.86 -21.25 2.12
CA LEU A 332 -26.40 -21.58 0.80
C LEU A 332 -25.82 -22.91 0.26
N MET A 333 -24.52 -23.14 0.46
CA MET A 333 -23.87 -24.40 0.06
C MET A 333 -24.44 -25.62 0.79
N LEU A 334 -24.69 -25.52 2.10
CA LEU A 334 -25.31 -26.59 2.89
C LEU A 334 -26.72 -26.93 2.38
N PHE A 335 -27.50 -25.91 1.98
CA PHE A 335 -28.82 -26.11 1.37
C PHE A 335 -28.71 -26.87 0.04
N GLY A 336 -27.75 -26.51 -0.82
CA GLY A 336 -27.51 -27.21 -2.08
C GLY A 336 -27.01 -28.66 -1.91
N ILE A 337 -26.05 -28.87 -1.00
CA ILE A 337 -25.50 -30.20 -0.67
C ILE A 337 -26.57 -31.09 -0.03
N GLY A 338 -27.42 -30.55 0.84
CA GLY A 338 -28.51 -31.29 1.47
C GLY A 338 -29.50 -31.85 0.44
N ARG A 339 -29.79 -31.10 -0.63
CA ARG A 339 -30.59 -31.60 -1.75
C ARG A 339 -29.87 -32.69 -2.54
N LEU A 340 -28.57 -32.56 -2.74
CA LEU A 340 -27.75 -33.57 -3.43
C LEU A 340 -27.79 -34.92 -2.70
N ILE A 341 -27.61 -34.92 -1.39
CA ILE A 341 -27.63 -36.14 -0.56
C ILE A 341 -29.00 -36.84 -0.65
N ASN A 342 -30.09 -36.10 -0.47
CA ASN A 342 -31.44 -36.66 -0.59
C ASN A 342 -31.75 -37.14 -2.03
N GLY A 343 -31.31 -36.39 -3.05
CA GLY A 343 -31.50 -36.78 -4.45
C GLY A 343 -30.77 -38.07 -4.83
N MET A 344 -29.56 -38.28 -4.30
CA MET A 344 -28.83 -39.55 -4.44
C MET A 344 -29.53 -40.69 -3.70
N GLY A 345 -30.01 -40.44 -2.48
CA GLY A 345 -30.77 -41.44 -1.70
C GLY A 345 -32.08 -41.89 -2.35
N ASP A 346 -32.73 -40.98 -3.09
CA ASP A 346 -33.97 -41.26 -3.83
C ASP A 346 -33.73 -41.85 -5.23
N GLY A 347 -32.48 -42.03 -5.66
CA GLY A 347 -32.15 -42.56 -7.00
C GLY A 347 -32.45 -41.60 -8.17
N LYS A 348 -32.56 -40.28 -7.91
CA LYS A 348 -32.87 -39.27 -8.93
C LYS A 348 -31.61 -38.81 -9.67
N PRO A 349 -31.72 -38.35 -10.94
CA PRO A 349 -30.57 -37.79 -11.66
C PRO A 349 -30.11 -36.47 -11.01
N VAL A 350 -28.88 -36.44 -10.49
CA VAL A 350 -28.31 -35.29 -9.74
C VAL A 350 -27.21 -34.53 -10.49
N LEU A 351 -26.88 -34.93 -11.72
CA LEU A 351 -25.72 -34.39 -12.47
C LEU A 351 -25.75 -32.86 -12.61
N PHE A 352 -26.91 -32.29 -12.96
CA PHE A 352 -27.07 -30.83 -13.10
C PHE A 352 -26.80 -30.10 -11.77
N LEU A 353 -27.21 -30.66 -10.64
CA LEU A 353 -26.98 -30.06 -9.33
C LEU A 353 -25.50 -30.10 -8.95
N VAL A 354 -24.79 -31.18 -9.28
CA VAL A 354 -23.34 -31.29 -9.06
C VAL A 354 -22.59 -30.23 -9.86
N LEU A 355 -22.89 -30.09 -11.16
CA LEU A 355 -22.28 -29.07 -12.02
C LEU A 355 -22.56 -27.65 -11.51
N LEU A 356 -23.78 -27.40 -11.03
CA LEU A 356 -24.18 -26.12 -10.44
C LEU A 356 -23.37 -25.77 -9.18
N LEU A 357 -23.21 -26.74 -8.26
CA LEU A 357 -22.43 -26.55 -7.04
C LEU A 357 -20.96 -26.29 -7.36
N LEU A 358 -20.38 -27.00 -8.33
CA LEU A 358 -19.02 -26.75 -8.80
C LEU A 358 -18.86 -25.34 -9.38
N ALA A 359 -19.79 -24.92 -10.24
CA ALA A 359 -19.80 -23.57 -10.79
C ALA A 359 -19.90 -22.49 -9.68
N PHE A 360 -20.71 -22.74 -8.65
CA PHE A 360 -20.84 -21.84 -7.51
C PHE A 360 -19.57 -21.76 -6.65
N ILE A 361 -18.87 -22.89 -6.45
CA ILE A 361 -17.56 -22.91 -5.77
C ILE A 361 -16.54 -22.06 -6.55
N ILE A 362 -16.46 -22.22 -7.87
CA ILE A 362 -15.58 -21.42 -8.74
C ILE A 362 -15.93 -19.93 -8.63
N LEU A 363 -17.22 -19.61 -8.65
CA LEU A 363 -17.71 -18.24 -8.52
C LEU A 363 -17.33 -17.64 -7.14
N CYS A 364 -17.49 -18.40 -6.06
CA CYS A 364 -17.10 -18.00 -4.71
C CYS A 364 -15.58 -17.76 -4.62
N PHE A 365 -14.76 -18.61 -5.23
CA PHE A 365 -13.31 -18.42 -5.30
C PHE A 365 -12.95 -17.12 -6.04
N ASN A 366 -13.62 -16.83 -7.15
CA ASN A 366 -13.44 -15.57 -7.89
C ASN A 366 -13.87 -14.34 -7.08
N VAL A 367 -14.99 -14.42 -6.34
CA VAL A 367 -15.44 -13.34 -5.45
C VAL A 367 -14.44 -13.11 -4.33
N PHE A 368 -13.91 -14.17 -3.72
CA PHE A 368 -12.90 -14.09 -2.67
C PHE A 368 -11.61 -13.41 -3.17
N ASN A 369 -11.11 -13.80 -4.35
CA ASN A 369 -9.94 -13.17 -4.96
C ASN A 369 -10.18 -11.70 -5.28
N LYS A 370 -11.38 -11.34 -5.76
CA LYS A 370 -11.76 -9.94 -6.00
C LYS A 370 -11.86 -9.14 -4.70
N MET A 371 -12.31 -9.76 -3.60
CA MET A 371 -12.46 -9.12 -2.30
C MET A 371 -11.11 -8.66 -1.72
N GLN A 372 -10.04 -9.42 -1.94
CA GLN A 372 -8.69 -9.03 -1.49
C GLN A 372 -8.21 -7.72 -2.10
N GLN A 373 -8.71 -7.35 -3.28
CA GLN A 373 -8.37 -6.11 -3.99
C GLN A 373 -9.34 -4.96 -3.69
N LEU A 374 -10.44 -5.23 -2.97
CA LEU A 374 -11.52 -4.28 -2.77
C LEU A 374 -11.06 -3.02 -2.03
N VAL A 375 -10.11 -3.16 -1.09
CA VAL A 375 -9.55 -2.04 -0.34
C VAL A 375 -8.94 -1.00 -1.27
N LEU A 376 -8.06 -1.41 -2.20
CA LEU A 376 -7.45 -0.50 -3.15
C LEU A 376 -8.50 0.07 -4.11
N LYS A 377 -9.43 -0.74 -4.61
CA LYS A 377 -10.49 -0.26 -5.52
C LYS A 377 -11.44 0.76 -4.90
N GLN A 378 -11.56 0.82 -3.57
CA GLN A 378 -12.38 1.83 -2.90
C GLN A 378 -11.60 3.10 -2.54
N VAL A 379 -10.26 3.10 -2.59
CA VAL A 379 -9.46 4.30 -2.32
C VAL A 379 -9.84 5.50 -3.22
N PRO A 380 -10.04 5.34 -4.55
CA PRO A 380 -10.40 6.46 -5.42
C PRO A 380 -11.74 7.10 -5.05
N SER A 381 -12.66 6.36 -4.42
CA SER A 381 -13.94 6.90 -3.97
C SER A 381 -13.81 7.91 -2.82
N LEU A 382 -12.63 8.02 -2.19
CA LEU A 382 -12.33 9.00 -1.16
C LEU A 382 -11.89 10.36 -1.74
N TYR A 383 -11.59 10.42 -3.04
CA TYR A 383 -11.15 11.62 -3.73
C TYR A 383 -12.32 12.22 -4.50
N ASP A 384 -12.68 13.46 -4.17
CA ASP A 384 -13.61 14.22 -4.99
C ASP A 384 -12.84 14.80 -6.19
N LYS A 385 -13.25 14.40 -7.39
CA LYS A 385 -12.65 14.82 -8.65
C LYS A 385 -12.63 16.34 -8.78
N GLU A 386 -13.71 17.02 -8.41
CA GLU A 386 -13.79 18.48 -8.56
C GLU A 386 -12.87 19.20 -7.60
N GLU A 387 -12.83 18.74 -6.34
CA GLU A 387 -12.00 19.35 -5.30
C GLU A 387 -10.51 19.18 -5.62
N VAL A 388 -10.09 17.98 -6.04
CA VAL A 388 -8.68 17.71 -6.36
C VAL A 388 -8.22 18.53 -7.56
N LEU A 389 -9.04 18.64 -8.61
CA LEU A 389 -8.71 19.46 -9.78
C LEU A 389 -8.66 20.96 -9.45
N ARG A 390 -9.45 21.44 -8.48
CA ARG A 390 -9.37 22.82 -7.98
C ARG A 390 -8.10 23.08 -7.18
N GLN A 391 -7.64 22.10 -6.40
CA GLN A 391 -6.40 22.21 -5.61
C GLN A 391 -5.15 22.16 -6.49
N HIS A 392 -5.20 21.47 -7.63
CA HIS A 392 -4.08 21.32 -8.56
C HIS A 392 -4.44 21.76 -9.99
N PRO A 393 -4.67 23.08 -10.22
CA PRO A 393 -5.09 23.57 -11.52
C PRO A 393 -3.98 23.40 -12.56
N GLY A 394 -4.29 22.68 -13.65
CA GLY A 394 -3.38 22.50 -14.79
C GLY A 394 -2.25 21.48 -14.56
N ASP A 395 -2.30 20.66 -13.51
CA ASP A 395 -1.34 19.58 -13.31
C ASP A 395 -1.66 18.40 -14.26
N PRO A 396 -0.77 18.07 -15.21
CA PRO A 396 -1.02 17.00 -16.17
C PRO A 396 -1.25 15.62 -15.57
N GLU A 397 -0.64 15.31 -14.41
CA GLU A 397 -0.79 14.00 -13.78
C GLU A 397 -2.18 13.84 -13.16
N TRP A 398 -2.69 14.89 -12.50
CA TRP A 398 -4.03 14.89 -11.91
C TRP A 398 -5.13 14.90 -12.97
N GLU A 399 -4.96 15.65 -14.05
CA GLU A 399 -5.92 15.60 -15.17
C GLU A 399 -5.96 14.20 -15.80
N TYR A 400 -4.79 13.60 -16.04
CA TYR A 400 -4.68 12.25 -16.58
C TYR A 400 -5.30 11.20 -15.63
N CYS A 401 -5.16 11.36 -14.31
CA CYS A 401 -5.75 10.44 -13.33
C CYS A 401 -7.27 10.30 -13.46
N PHE A 402 -7.99 11.39 -13.74
CA PHE A 402 -9.45 11.42 -13.80
C PHE A 402 -10.05 11.38 -15.20
N LEU A 403 -9.30 11.79 -16.23
CA LEU A 403 -9.77 11.87 -17.62
C LEU A 403 -9.09 10.84 -18.54
N GLY A 404 -8.01 10.21 -18.09
CA GLY A 404 -7.31 9.14 -18.79
C GLY A 404 -6.80 9.57 -20.17
N ALA A 405 -6.99 8.69 -21.16
CA ALA A 405 -6.48 8.88 -22.52
C ALA A 405 -6.98 10.14 -23.22
N ALA A 406 -8.10 10.74 -22.78
CA ALA A 406 -8.65 11.96 -23.38
C ALA A 406 -7.74 13.19 -23.22
N VAL A 407 -6.79 13.15 -22.29
CA VAL A 407 -5.92 14.28 -21.91
C VAL A 407 -4.45 14.04 -22.29
N ILE A 408 -4.14 12.86 -22.82
CA ILE A 408 -2.82 12.53 -23.34
C ILE A 408 -2.52 13.43 -24.55
N SER A 409 -1.26 13.88 -24.67
CA SER A 409 -0.78 14.59 -25.85
C SER A 409 -1.09 13.80 -27.13
N SER A 410 -1.60 14.44 -28.16
CA SER A 410 -1.95 13.77 -29.44
C SER A 410 -0.79 12.98 -30.04
N ALA A 411 0.45 13.41 -29.79
CA ALA A 411 1.66 12.72 -30.21
C ALA A 411 1.97 11.44 -29.42
N LEU A 412 1.44 11.28 -28.20
CA LEU A 412 1.66 10.11 -27.34
C LEU A 412 0.58 9.03 -27.51
N VAL A 413 -0.62 9.39 -27.98
CA VAL A 413 -1.72 8.44 -28.24
C VAL A 413 -1.29 7.25 -29.13
N PRO A 414 -0.69 7.45 -30.32
CA PRO A 414 -0.29 6.32 -31.17
C PRO A 414 0.79 5.44 -30.53
N LEU A 415 1.70 6.03 -29.73
CA LEU A 415 2.77 5.31 -29.04
C LEU A 415 2.23 4.38 -27.94
N VAL A 416 1.26 4.90 -27.17
CA VAL A 416 0.59 4.14 -26.10
C VAL A 416 -0.23 3.01 -26.71
N GLU A 417 -0.98 3.26 -27.79
CA GLU A 417 -1.76 2.23 -28.47
C GLU A 417 -0.87 1.13 -29.07
N GLN A 418 0.24 1.50 -29.70
CA GLN A 418 1.22 0.55 -30.21
C GLN A 418 1.84 -0.29 -29.09
N THR A 419 2.16 0.32 -27.95
CA THR A 419 2.74 -0.39 -26.80
C THR A 419 1.73 -1.32 -26.14
N ASP A 420 0.48 -0.89 -25.99
CA ASP A 420 -0.63 -1.71 -25.50
C ASP A 420 -0.90 -2.90 -26.46
N TYR A 421 -0.75 -2.70 -27.77
CA TYR A 421 -0.83 -3.78 -28.78
C TYR A 421 0.34 -4.77 -28.70
N LEU A 422 1.57 -4.28 -28.52
CA LEU A 422 2.77 -5.11 -28.38
C LEU A 422 2.85 -5.85 -27.04
N ASN A 423 2.15 -5.35 -26.02
CA ASN A 423 2.09 -5.96 -24.69
C ASN A 423 0.65 -6.31 -24.24
N PRO A 424 -0.06 -7.22 -24.96
CA PRO A 424 -1.46 -7.56 -24.67
C PRO A 424 -1.61 -8.38 -23.38
N ARG A 425 -0.50 -8.79 -22.77
CA ARG A 425 -0.43 -9.59 -21.53
C ARG A 425 0.12 -8.81 -20.33
N SER A 426 0.10 -7.46 -20.34
CA SER A 426 0.31 -6.69 -19.12
C SER A 426 -0.78 -7.01 -18.09
N THR A 427 -0.53 -8.05 -17.29
CA THR A 427 -1.47 -8.50 -16.27
C THR A 427 -1.55 -7.42 -15.23
N SER A 428 -2.77 -6.93 -14.97
CA SER A 428 -2.99 -6.03 -13.85
C SER A 428 -2.40 -6.63 -12.58
N TRP A 429 -1.73 -5.81 -11.78
CA TRP A 429 -1.23 -6.16 -10.45
C TRP A 429 -2.34 -6.65 -9.50
N PHE A 430 -3.60 -6.42 -9.87
CA PHE A 430 -4.79 -6.88 -9.15
C PHE A 430 -5.35 -8.23 -9.64
N SER A 431 -4.92 -8.72 -10.81
CA SER A 431 -5.31 -10.02 -11.36
C SER A 431 -4.48 -11.12 -10.71
N GLY A 432 -5.06 -11.85 -9.75
CA GLY A 432 -4.37 -12.86 -8.96
C GLY A 432 -3.74 -13.99 -9.79
N GLY A 433 -2.42 -14.11 -9.70
CA GLY A 433 -1.64 -15.21 -10.25
C GLY A 433 -0.17 -15.01 -9.91
N ARG A 434 0.26 -15.56 -8.77
CA ARG A 434 1.60 -15.47 -8.18
C ARG A 434 2.03 -14.02 -7.84
N SER A 435 2.21 -13.77 -6.56
CA SER A 435 3.28 -12.88 -6.11
C SER A 435 4.50 -13.18 -6.97
N ARG A 436 4.93 -12.22 -7.77
CA ARG A 436 6.27 -12.19 -8.34
C ARG A 436 7.22 -11.90 -7.17
N GLU A 437 7.24 -12.80 -6.19
CA GLU A 437 8.31 -12.89 -5.20
C GLU A 437 9.53 -13.37 -6.00
N GLU A 438 10.51 -12.48 -6.06
CA GLU A 438 11.94 -12.79 -6.20
C GLU A 438 12.33 -13.72 -7.35
N SER A 439 12.55 -13.14 -8.53
CA SER A 439 13.57 -13.62 -9.47
C SER A 439 13.70 -12.64 -10.64
N SER A 440 14.63 -11.70 -10.50
CA SER A 440 15.40 -11.04 -11.60
C SER A 440 15.90 -9.64 -11.16
N CYS A 441 16.58 -9.56 -10.02
CA CYS A 441 17.53 -8.47 -9.74
C CYS A 441 18.73 -9.12 -9.02
N GLY A 442 19.55 -9.86 -9.76
CA GLY A 442 20.62 -10.65 -9.18
C GLY A 442 21.52 -11.29 -10.21
N SER A 443 22.05 -10.48 -11.12
CA SER A 443 23.28 -10.82 -11.84
C SER A 443 24.02 -9.53 -12.16
N ASP A 444 25.26 -9.50 -11.69
CA ASP A 444 26.36 -8.64 -12.13
C ASP A 444 26.47 -7.24 -11.52
N ILE A 445 26.84 -7.17 -10.23
CA ILE A 445 27.88 -6.23 -9.79
C ILE A 445 28.90 -7.01 -8.94
N GLY A 446 30.16 -6.88 -9.34
CA GLY A 446 31.28 -7.76 -8.99
C GLY A 446 31.62 -7.89 -7.51
N SER A 447 32.20 -9.06 -7.25
CA SER A 447 32.85 -9.54 -6.05
C SER A 447 34.04 -8.69 -5.56
N SER A 448 34.26 -8.78 -4.23
CA SER A 448 35.42 -8.39 -3.39
C SER A 448 35.16 -7.09 -2.59
N CYS A 449 35.13 -7.02 -1.26
CA CYS A 449 35.66 -7.88 -0.20
C CYS A 449 34.76 -7.69 1.04
N GLY A 450 34.18 -8.76 1.58
CA GLY A 450 33.46 -8.74 2.85
C GLY A 450 34.15 -9.64 3.85
N SER A 451 34.93 -9.04 4.75
CA SER A 451 35.38 -9.72 5.97
C SER A 451 34.29 -9.64 7.04
N ASN A 452 33.88 -10.83 7.49
CA ASN A 452 32.96 -11.10 8.59
C ASN A 452 33.26 -10.32 9.88
N CYS A 453 32.23 -9.68 10.41
CA CYS A 453 31.84 -9.59 11.84
C CYS A 453 30.54 -8.75 11.88
N GLY A 454 29.45 -9.07 12.57
CA GLY A 454 29.09 -10.07 13.57
C GLY A 454 27.90 -9.49 14.34
N SER A 455 26.88 -10.32 14.63
CA SER A 455 25.75 -10.10 15.57
C SER A 455 24.85 -8.87 15.33
N GLY A 456 23.54 -8.97 15.08
CA GLY A 456 22.56 -9.88 15.63
C GLY A 456 21.83 -9.22 16.81
N CYS A 457 20.81 -8.40 16.54
CA CYS A 457 19.75 -8.00 17.51
C CYS A 457 18.52 -7.49 16.74
N GLY A 458 17.60 -8.40 16.39
CA GLY A 458 16.23 -8.05 16.03
C GLY A 458 15.39 -8.03 17.31
N SER A 459 14.88 -6.86 17.70
CA SER A 459 13.88 -6.73 18.76
C SER A 459 12.51 -6.47 18.12
N SER A 460 11.73 -7.53 18.09
CA SER A 460 10.30 -7.55 17.82
C SER A 460 9.54 -6.71 18.85
N CYS A 461 8.94 -5.61 18.39
CA CYS A 461 7.99 -4.81 19.15
C CYS A 461 6.62 -5.47 19.09
N SER A 462 6.18 -6.14 20.16
CA SER A 462 4.78 -6.51 20.35
C SER A 462 4.32 -6.10 21.75
N SER A 463 3.63 -4.96 21.81
CA SER A 463 2.93 -4.45 22.98
C SER A 463 1.61 -5.21 23.18
N GLY A 464 1.56 -6.12 24.15
CA GLY A 464 0.33 -6.72 24.65
C GLY A 464 -0.05 -6.13 26.01
N CYS A 465 -0.95 -5.15 26.02
CA CYS A 465 -1.66 -4.72 27.23
C CYS A 465 -2.87 -5.65 27.48
N GLY A 466 -2.90 -6.29 28.64
CA GLY A 466 -4.06 -6.86 29.33
C GLY A 466 -3.67 -6.92 30.80
N GLY A 467 -4.34 -6.26 31.74
CA GLY A 467 -5.77 -6.38 32.05
C GLY A 467 -5.84 -7.18 33.36
N GLY A 468 -6.13 -6.50 34.47
CA GLY A 468 -5.99 -7.01 35.83
C GLY A 468 -7.08 -7.97 36.32
N GLY A 469 -6.90 -8.38 37.59
CA GLY A 469 -7.74 -9.28 38.39
C GLY A 469 -6.99 -10.60 38.65
N GLY A 470 -6.83 -11.16 39.85
CA GLY A 470 -7.33 -10.90 41.19
C GLY A 470 -7.24 -12.22 41.98
N CYS A 471 -6.84 -12.14 43.25
CA CYS A 471 -7.07 -13.09 44.36
C CYS A 471 -6.33 -14.45 44.47
N GLY A 472 -5.85 -14.69 45.71
CA GLY A 472 -5.64 -16.00 46.38
C GLY A 472 -4.31 -16.69 46.07
N GLY A 473 -3.50 -17.18 47.01
CA GLY A 473 -3.64 -17.48 48.43
C GLY A 473 -2.74 -18.68 48.76
N CYS A 474 -2.07 -18.61 49.93
CA CYS A 474 -1.53 -19.71 50.75
C CYS A 474 -0.28 -20.53 50.34
N GLY A 475 0.55 -20.74 51.38
CA GLY A 475 1.47 -21.87 51.58
C GLY A 475 2.93 -21.53 51.28
N GLY A 476 3.89 -21.58 52.19
CA GLY A 476 3.95 -22.22 53.50
C GLY A 476 5.34 -22.85 53.63
N SER A 477 6.02 -22.58 54.75
CA SER A 477 7.35 -23.09 55.17
C SER A 477 8.56 -22.55 54.43
#